data_AF-A0A7W0MI04-F1
#
_entry.id   AF-A0A7W0MI04-F1
#
_cell.length_a   1.000
_cell.length_b   1.000
_cell.length_c   1.000
_cell.angle_alpha   90.00
_cell.angle_beta   90.00
_cell.angle_gamma   90.00
#
_symmetry.space_group_name_H-M   'P 1'
#
loop_
_entity.id
_entity.type
_entity.pdbx_description
1 polymer ?
#
loop_
_entity_poly.entity_id
_entity_poly.type
_entity_poly.pdbx_seq_one_letter_code
_entity_poly.pdbx_strand_id
1 'polypeptide(L)'
;MKPETEVMGRFIYRAHIWLGVVVAVPVLAWATSGLLYAWPGAVEGGKIEVIDAARVRVSPTEAVRRAHEFAGRQLPTTALTLLTRDGRPVYQAVGGMGADSLLIDAETGAVIRTPPPSVLTRYFRQAHFYYFAGSWQVALLILLAALASLSALTGIYLNVKWWTQKR
;
A
#
# COMPACT_ATOMS: atom_id res chain seq x y z
N MET A 1 46.65 15.45 -5.00
CA MET A 1 45.89 14.29 -4.49
C MET A 1 46.55 13.01 -4.99
N LYS A 2 46.62 11.95 -4.18
CA LYS A 2 47.17 10.66 -4.66
C LYS A 2 46.23 10.05 -5.71
N PRO A 3 46.72 9.47 -6.82
CA PRO A 3 45.89 8.93 -7.90
C PRO A 3 44.84 7.91 -7.42
N GLU A 4 45.16 7.14 -6.37
CA GLU A 4 44.25 6.19 -5.72
C GLU A 4 42.97 6.85 -5.16
N THR A 5 43.08 8.07 -4.64
CA THR A 5 41.95 8.81 -4.04
C THR A 5 40.96 9.35 -5.09
N GLU A 6 41.42 9.57 -6.32
CA GLU A 6 40.58 9.97 -7.47
C GLU A 6 39.85 8.77 -8.08
N VAL A 7 40.51 7.62 -8.18
CA VAL A 7 39.91 6.37 -8.64
C VAL A 7 38.78 5.93 -7.70
N MET A 8 39.03 5.94 -6.39
CA MET A 8 38.03 5.63 -5.37
C MET A 8 36.84 6.61 -5.41
N GLY A 9 37.10 7.91 -5.58
CA GLY A 9 36.05 8.93 -5.69
C GLY A 9 35.12 8.72 -6.89
N ARG A 10 35.67 8.42 -8.06
CA ARG A 10 34.89 8.12 -9.27
C ARG A 10 34.04 6.86 -9.12
N PHE A 11 34.58 5.83 -8.46
CA PHE A 11 33.83 4.61 -8.18
C PHE A 11 32.63 4.88 -7.26
N ILE A 12 32.85 5.54 -6.13
CA ILE A 12 31.77 5.87 -5.17
C ILE A 12 30.69 6.73 -5.84
N TYR A 13 31.09 7.71 -6.65
CA TYR A 13 30.13 8.54 -7.39
C TYR A 13 29.26 7.70 -8.34
N ARG A 14 29.86 6.84 -9.17
CA ARG A 14 29.11 5.96 -10.08
C ARG A 14 28.20 5.00 -9.32
N ALA A 15 28.69 4.42 -8.23
CA ALA A 15 27.90 3.54 -7.37
C ALA A 15 26.71 4.29 -6.76
N HIS A 16 26.89 5.52 -6.29
CA HIS A 16 25.82 6.36 -5.76
C HIS A 16 24.75 6.68 -6.81
N ILE A 17 25.15 7.00 -8.05
CA ILE A 17 24.18 7.25 -9.13
C ILE A 17 23.32 6.02 -9.41
N TRP A 18 23.93 4.84 -9.56
CA TRP A 18 23.18 3.60 -9.81
C TRP A 18 22.30 3.23 -8.62
N LEU A 19 22.81 3.35 -7.40
CA LEU A 19 22.03 3.13 -6.18
C LEU A 19 20.84 4.10 -6.11
N GLY A 20 21.05 5.37 -6.45
CA GLY A 20 20.00 6.38 -6.54
C GLY A 20 18.92 6.01 -7.54
N VAL A 21 19.27 5.54 -8.74
CA VAL A 21 18.30 5.08 -9.75
C VAL A 21 17.47 3.90 -9.24
N VAL A 22 18.12 2.89 -8.65
CA VAL A 22 17.45 1.69 -8.11
C VAL A 22 16.49 2.05 -6.97
N VAL A 23 16.88 2.97 -6.08
CA VAL A 23 16.06 3.41 -4.95
C VAL A 23 14.95 4.36 -5.39
N ALA A 24 15.18 5.21 -6.39
CA ALA A 24 14.23 6.23 -6.82
C ALA A 24 12.94 5.62 -7.36
N VAL A 25 13.00 4.52 -8.12
CA VAL A 25 11.80 3.91 -8.73
C VAL A 25 10.79 3.43 -7.66
N PRO A 26 11.18 2.59 -6.67
CA PRO A 26 10.29 2.18 -5.59
C PRO A 26 9.79 3.36 -4.74
N VAL A 27 10.66 4.34 -4.45
CA VAL A 27 10.29 5.53 -3.67
C VAL A 27 9.26 6.39 -4.42
N LEU A 28 9.46 6.62 -5.72
CA LEU A 28 8.51 7.35 -6.54
C LEU A 28 7.17 6.62 -6.60
N ALA A 29 7.17 5.31 -6.85
CA ALA A 29 5.94 4.52 -6.88
C ALA A 29 5.20 4.54 -5.52
N TRP A 30 5.94 4.46 -4.41
CA TRP A 30 5.36 4.58 -3.07
C TRP A 30 4.79 5.99 -2.81
N ALA A 31 5.49 7.04 -3.21
CA ALA A 31 5.06 8.42 -3.04
C ALA A 31 3.82 8.76 -3.89
N THR A 32 3.81 8.40 -5.18
CA THR A 32 2.68 8.65 -6.08
C THR A 32 1.46 7.83 -5.67
N SER A 33 1.65 6.61 -5.19
CA SER A 33 0.54 5.82 -4.64
C SER A 33 -0.02 6.42 -3.35
N GLY A 34 0.82 6.96 -2.47
CA GLY A 34 0.39 7.69 -1.27
C GLY A 34 -0.39 8.96 -1.61
N LEU A 35 0.06 9.70 -2.64
CA LEU A 35 -0.66 10.86 -3.16
C LEU A 35 -2.04 10.48 -3.71
N LEU A 36 -2.13 9.40 -4.49
CA LEU A 36 -3.41 8.89 -4.99
C LEU A 36 -4.34 8.47 -3.86
N TYR A 37 -3.80 7.86 -2.78
CA TYR A 37 -4.59 7.52 -1.61
C TYR A 37 -5.18 8.74 -0.91
N ALA A 38 -4.40 9.82 -0.80
CA ALA A 38 -4.86 11.08 -0.21
C ALA A 38 -5.83 11.86 -1.12
N TRP A 39 -5.93 11.51 -2.41
CA TRP A 39 -6.77 12.20 -3.36
C TRP A 39 -8.24 11.71 -3.29
N PRO A 40 -9.21 12.59 -2.95
CA PRO A 40 -10.60 12.17 -2.78
C PRO A 40 -11.17 11.44 -3.99
N GLY A 41 -11.66 10.22 -3.78
CA GLY A 41 -12.28 9.40 -4.82
C GLY A 41 -11.33 8.77 -5.84
N ALA A 42 -10.00 8.96 -5.73
CA ALA A 42 -9.04 8.33 -6.65
C ALA A 42 -8.85 6.84 -6.38
N VAL A 43 -9.03 6.40 -5.13
CA VAL A 43 -9.01 5.00 -4.73
C VAL A 43 -10.32 4.62 -4.04
N GLU A 44 -10.74 3.36 -4.23
CA GLU A 44 -11.94 2.83 -3.57
C GLU A 44 -11.78 2.88 -2.05
N GLY A 45 -12.79 3.39 -1.35
CA GLY A 45 -12.74 3.61 0.10
C GLY A 45 -11.98 4.87 0.52
N GLY A 46 -11.42 5.65 -0.41
CA GLY A 46 -10.74 6.92 -0.12
C GLY A 46 -11.68 8.08 0.20
N LYS A 47 -13.00 7.88 0.11
CA LYS A 47 -14.01 8.86 0.53
C LYS A 47 -14.49 8.50 1.93
N ILE A 48 -14.12 9.32 2.91
CA ILE A 48 -14.60 9.16 4.28
C ILE A 48 -16.02 9.72 4.33
N GLU A 49 -17.00 8.85 4.43
CA GLU A 49 -18.40 9.23 4.64
C GLU A 49 -18.84 8.74 6.02
N VAL A 50 -19.49 9.62 6.78
CA VAL A 50 -20.03 9.28 8.09
C VAL A 50 -21.11 8.21 7.91
N ILE A 51 -21.03 7.17 8.74
CA ILE A 51 -22.03 6.10 8.74
C ILE A 51 -23.24 6.60 9.51
N ASP A 52 -24.39 6.64 8.85
CA ASP A 52 -25.67 6.85 9.52
C ASP A 52 -26.13 5.54 10.18
N ALA A 53 -25.94 5.45 11.49
CA ALA A 53 -26.27 4.27 12.27
C ALA A 53 -27.77 3.94 12.26
N ALA A 54 -28.66 4.93 12.02
CA ALA A 54 -30.11 4.68 11.97
C ALA A 54 -30.53 3.86 10.74
N ARG A 55 -29.67 3.83 9.71
CA ARG A 55 -29.89 3.03 8.50
C ARG A 55 -29.39 1.59 8.65
N VAL A 56 -28.60 1.29 9.68
CA VAL A 56 -28.09 -0.07 9.92
C VAL A 56 -29.19 -0.93 10.55
N ARG A 57 -29.69 -1.90 9.78
CA ARG A 57 -30.76 -2.84 10.20
C ARG A 57 -30.25 -4.26 10.38
N VAL A 58 -29.17 -4.61 9.70
CA VAL A 58 -28.51 -5.91 9.78
C VAL A 58 -27.48 -5.87 10.91
N SER A 59 -27.53 -6.84 11.82
CA SER A 59 -26.52 -6.95 12.88
C SER A 59 -25.21 -7.53 12.33
N PRO A 60 -24.06 -7.29 12.98
CA PRO A 60 -22.78 -7.90 12.60
C PRO A 60 -22.85 -9.43 12.47
N THR A 61 -23.50 -10.11 13.43
CA THR A 61 -23.69 -11.56 13.41
C THR A 61 -24.51 -12.02 12.21
N GLU A 62 -25.58 -11.30 11.89
CA GLU A 62 -26.42 -11.58 10.74
C GLU A 62 -25.66 -11.37 9.42
N ALA A 63 -24.82 -10.33 9.33
CA ALA A 63 -23.99 -10.09 8.15
C ALA A 63 -22.99 -11.25 7.90
N VAL A 64 -22.34 -11.76 8.96
CA VAL A 64 -21.44 -12.91 8.86
C VAL A 64 -22.19 -14.17 8.43
N ARG A 65 -23.36 -14.44 9.03
CA ARG A 65 -24.21 -15.58 8.65
C ARG A 65 -24.58 -15.53 7.17
N ARG A 66 -25.06 -14.38 6.68
CA ARG A 66 -25.42 -14.18 5.28
C ARG A 66 -24.23 -14.31 4.33
N ALA A 67 -23.04 -13.87 4.76
CA ALA A 67 -21.82 -14.05 3.99
C ALA A 67 -21.47 -15.54 3.82
N HIS A 68 -21.60 -16.35 4.87
CA HIS A 68 -21.41 -17.80 4.80
C HIS A 68 -22.44 -18.48 3.90
N GLU A 69 -23.70 -18.10 4.02
CA GLU A 69 -24.79 -18.62 3.18
C GLU A 69 -24.56 -18.32 1.71
N PHE A 70 -24.23 -17.07 1.38
CA PHE A 70 -23.92 -16.67 0.01
C PHE A 70 -22.69 -17.39 -0.55
N ALA A 71 -21.68 -17.66 0.28
CA ALA A 71 -20.50 -18.41 -0.12
C ALA A 71 -20.73 -19.93 -0.23
N GLY A 72 -21.86 -20.44 0.28
CA GLY A 72 -22.14 -21.88 0.38
C GLY A 72 -21.18 -22.63 1.32
N ARG A 73 -20.43 -21.92 2.16
CA ARG A 73 -19.43 -22.48 3.08
C ARG A 73 -19.13 -21.50 4.20
N GLN A 74 -18.50 -22.00 5.27
CA GLN A 74 -17.91 -21.13 6.27
C GLN A 74 -16.71 -20.39 5.66
N LEU A 75 -16.77 -19.05 5.67
CA LEU A 75 -15.68 -18.20 5.26
C LEU A 75 -14.70 -18.06 6.43
N PRO A 76 -13.38 -18.09 6.18
CA PRO A 76 -12.37 -17.79 7.20
C PRO A 76 -12.32 -16.28 7.45
N THR A 77 -13.45 -15.69 7.85
CA THR A 77 -13.60 -14.26 8.08
C THR A 77 -12.69 -13.82 9.22
N THR A 78 -11.68 -13.02 8.90
CA THR A 78 -10.72 -12.46 9.88
C THR A 78 -11.08 -11.05 10.29
N ALA A 79 -11.87 -10.35 9.48
CA ALA A 79 -12.36 -9.01 9.78
C ALA A 79 -13.76 -8.77 9.21
N LEU A 80 -14.55 -7.99 9.94
CA LEU A 80 -15.82 -7.43 9.50
C LEU A 80 -15.77 -5.92 9.70
N THR A 81 -15.80 -5.15 8.61
CA THR A 81 -15.72 -3.69 8.66
C THR A 81 -17.05 -3.09 8.23
N LEU A 82 -17.63 -2.21 9.03
CA LEU A 82 -18.77 -1.38 8.61
C LEU A 82 -18.21 -0.11 7.94
N LEU A 83 -18.64 0.15 6.72
CA LEU A 83 -18.22 1.30 5.92
C LEU A 83 -19.39 1.85 5.11
N THR A 84 -19.24 3.07 4.59
CA THR A 84 -20.21 3.63 3.64
C THR A 84 -19.69 3.44 2.23
N ARG A 85 -20.54 2.94 1.32
CA ARG A 85 -20.25 2.80 -0.11
C ARG A 85 -21.42 3.35 -0.90
N ASP A 86 -21.14 4.28 -1.80
CA ASP A 86 -22.14 4.94 -2.64
C ASP A 86 -23.33 5.50 -1.83
N GLY A 87 -23.03 6.10 -0.66
CA GLY A 87 -24.03 6.66 0.26
C GLY A 87 -24.85 5.64 1.04
N ARG A 88 -24.47 4.36 1.07
CA ARG A 88 -25.17 3.28 1.78
C ARG A 88 -24.24 2.59 2.79
N PRO A 89 -24.74 2.21 3.99
CA PRO A 89 -23.95 1.46 4.95
C PRO A 89 -23.80 0.00 4.48
N VAL A 90 -22.57 -0.51 4.50
CA VAL A 90 -22.21 -1.83 3.99
C VAL A 90 -21.22 -2.47 4.96
N TYR A 91 -21.44 -3.73 5.30
CA TYR A 91 -20.43 -4.58 5.92
C TYR A 91 -19.54 -5.19 4.86
N GLN A 92 -18.23 -5.09 5.04
CA GLN A 92 -17.25 -5.84 4.28
C GLN A 92 -16.73 -6.99 5.14
N ALA A 93 -17.08 -8.22 4.77
CA ALA A 93 -16.52 -9.43 5.34
C ALA A 93 -15.25 -9.78 4.56
N VAL A 94 -14.12 -9.90 5.25
CA VAL A 94 -12.81 -10.20 4.65
C VAL A 94 -12.35 -11.57 5.13
N GLY A 95 -12.19 -12.51 4.20
CA GLY A 95 -11.62 -13.85 4.45
C GLY A 95 -10.19 -13.99 3.93
N GLY A 96 -9.33 -14.65 4.71
CA GLY A 96 -7.92 -14.91 4.33
C GLY A 96 -7.11 -13.62 4.10
N MET A 97 -6.21 -13.60 3.11
CA MET A 97 -5.47 -12.40 2.69
C MET A 97 -6.31 -11.45 1.78
N GLY A 98 -7.62 -11.34 2.03
CA GLY A 98 -8.51 -10.46 1.27
C GLY A 98 -8.97 -11.00 -0.09
N ALA A 99 -8.69 -12.27 -0.40
CA ALA A 99 -9.14 -12.93 -1.63
C ALA A 99 -10.66 -13.22 -1.62
N ASP A 100 -11.19 -13.56 -0.45
CA ASP A 100 -12.62 -13.82 -0.26
C ASP A 100 -13.26 -12.63 0.45
N SER A 101 -13.49 -11.54 -0.28
CA SER A 101 -14.22 -10.39 0.25
C SER A 101 -15.64 -10.36 -0.29
N LEU A 102 -16.62 -10.24 0.63
CA LEU A 102 -18.02 -10.02 0.31
C LEU A 102 -18.49 -8.69 0.91
N LEU A 103 -19.43 -8.05 0.21
CA LEU A 103 -20.11 -6.86 0.67
C LEU A 103 -21.55 -7.24 1.03
N ILE A 104 -21.98 -6.85 2.22
CA ILE A 104 -23.32 -7.07 2.74
C ILE A 104 -23.94 -5.71 3.01
N ASP A 105 -25.01 -5.38 2.30
CA ASP A 105 -25.80 -4.19 2.52
C ASP A 105 -26.35 -4.18 3.96
N ALA A 106 -26.01 -3.17 4.75
CA ALA A 106 -26.37 -3.14 6.17
C ALA A 106 -27.85 -2.73 6.39
N GLU A 107 -28.55 -2.23 5.37
CA GLU A 107 -29.98 -1.92 5.40
C GLU A 107 -30.84 -3.13 5.01
N THR A 108 -30.45 -3.82 3.93
CA THR A 108 -31.27 -4.87 3.31
C THR A 108 -30.76 -6.29 3.57
N GLY A 109 -29.48 -6.41 3.89
CA GLY A 109 -28.77 -7.67 4.01
C GLY A 109 -28.55 -8.38 2.67
N ALA A 110 -28.68 -7.66 1.54
CA ALA A 110 -28.27 -8.16 0.24
C ALA A 110 -26.75 -8.38 0.22
N VAL A 111 -26.31 -9.54 -0.29
CA VAL A 111 -24.90 -9.90 -0.37
C VAL A 111 -24.45 -9.84 -1.82
N ILE A 112 -23.33 -9.16 -2.07
CA ILE A 112 -22.66 -9.14 -3.37
C ILE A 112 -21.19 -9.50 -3.22
N ARG A 113 -20.59 -10.04 -4.28
CA ARG A 113 -19.14 -10.20 -4.33
C ARG A 113 -18.49 -8.83 -4.39
N THR A 114 -17.37 -8.65 -3.67
CA THR A 114 -16.59 -7.43 -3.81
C THR A 114 -16.14 -7.30 -5.26
N PRO A 115 -16.48 -6.20 -5.96
CA PRO A 115 -16.07 -6.01 -7.34
C PRO A 115 -14.53 -5.96 -7.43
N PRO A 116 -13.95 -6.33 -8.58
CA PRO A 116 -12.51 -6.24 -8.77
C PRO A 116 -12.05 -4.79 -8.60
N PRO A 117 -10.88 -4.55 -7.98
CA PRO A 117 -10.39 -3.20 -7.77
C PRO A 117 -10.11 -2.52 -9.12
N SER A 118 -10.41 -1.22 -9.18
CA SER A 118 -10.03 -0.34 -10.28
C SER A 118 -8.52 -0.37 -10.53
N VAL A 119 -8.09 0.10 -11.70
CA VAL A 119 -6.66 0.16 -12.05
C VAL A 119 -5.88 1.01 -11.05
N LEU A 120 -6.45 2.13 -10.61
CA LEU A 120 -5.82 3.03 -9.62
C LEU A 120 -5.76 2.39 -8.23
N THR A 121 -6.85 1.78 -7.77
CA THR A 121 -6.88 1.03 -6.50
C THR A 121 -5.87 -0.11 -6.51
N ARG A 122 -5.74 -0.81 -7.65
CA ARG A 122 -4.77 -1.88 -7.83
C ARG A 122 -3.35 -1.34 -7.78
N TYR A 123 -3.04 -0.30 -8.55
CA TYR A 123 -1.74 0.36 -8.51
C TYR A 123 -1.37 0.80 -7.10
N PHE A 124 -2.28 1.47 -6.39
CA PHE A 124 -2.10 1.85 -5.00
C PHE A 124 -1.74 0.65 -4.11
N ARG A 125 -2.53 -0.43 -4.15
CA ARG A 125 -2.26 -1.64 -3.35
C ARG A 125 -0.91 -2.25 -3.66
N GLN A 126 -0.54 -2.32 -4.95
CA GLN A 126 0.73 -2.92 -5.36
C GLN A 126 1.93 -2.04 -5.03
N ALA A 127 1.86 -0.73 -5.29
CA ALA A 127 2.98 0.18 -5.12
C ALA A 127 3.16 0.65 -3.66
N HIS A 128 2.07 0.83 -2.92
CA HIS A 128 2.11 1.35 -1.55
C HIS A 128 2.39 0.25 -0.54
N PHE A 129 1.70 -0.89 -0.67
CA PHE A 129 1.81 -2.02 0.25
C PHE A 129 2.63 -3.19 -0.29
N TYR A 130 3.17 -3.12 -1.51
CA TYR A 130 4.01 -4.18 -2.08
C TYR A 130 3.33 -5.55 -2.11
N TYR A 131 1.99 -5.60 -2.26
CA TYR A 131 1.24 -6.85 -2.27
C TYR A 131 1.66 -7.84 -3.36
N PHE A 132 2.29 -7.36 -4.44
CA PHE A 132 2.80 -8.20 -5.52
C PHE A 132 3.95 -9.10 -5.04
N ALA A 133 4.64 -8.71 -3.97
CA ALA A 133 5.76 -9.45 -3.42
C ALA A 133 5.31 -10.62 -2.53
N GLY A 134 4.02 -10.70 -2.16
CA GLY A 134 3.49 -11.79 -1.32
C GLY A 134 4.32 -11.97 -0.05
N SER A 135 4.82 -13.19 0.19
CA SER A 135 5.66 -13.50 1.35
C SER A 135 7.02 -12.77 1.38
N TRP A 136 7.49 -12.25 0.24
CA TRP A 136 8.73 -11.47 0.15
C TRP A 136 8.55 -10.00 0.52
N GLN A 137 7.32 -9.55 0.77
CA GLN A 137 7.02 -8.14 1.05
C GLN A 137 7.92 -7.55 2.15
N VAL A 138 8.04 -8.24 3.29
CA VAL A 138 8.85 -7.77 4.41
C VAL A 138 10.34 -7.71 4.06
N ALA A 139 10.87 -8.77 3.44
CA ALA A 139 12.27 -8.83 3.05
C ALA A 139 12.62 -7.73 2.03
N LEU A 140 11.74 -7.49 1.06
CA LEU A 140 11.91 -6.46 0.05
C LEU A 140 11.90 -5.06 0.68
N LEU A 141 10.99 -4.79 1.62
CA LEU A 141 10.93 -3.51 2.34
C LEU A 141 12.21 -3.26 3.14
N ILE A 142 12.73 -4.27 3.84
CA ILE A 142 13.99 -4.17 4.58
C ILE A 142 15.15 -3.87 3.63
N LEU A 143 15.24 -4.59 2.51
CA LEU A 143 16.28 -4.39 1.50
C LEU A 143 16.21 -2.97 0.91
N LEU A 144 15.03 -2.52 0.51
CA LEU A 144 14.83 -1.19 -0.06
C LEU A 144 15.16 -0.08 0.95
N ALA A 145 14.79 -0.26 2.23
CA ALA A 145 15.15 0.67 3.29
C ALA A 145 16.66 0.74 3.52
N ALA A 146 17.35 -0.41 3.48
CA ALA A 146 18.81 -0.47 3.58
C ALA A 146 19.49 0.23 2.39
N LEU A 147 19.02 -0.03 1.17
CA LEU A 147 19.53 0.61 -0.05
C LEU A 147 19.28 2.13 -0.03
N ALA A 148 18.11 2.57 0.40
CA ALA A 148 17.79 3.99 0.55
C ALA A 148 18.69 4.67 1.59
N SER A 149 18.93 4.00 2.73
CA SER A 149 19.84 4.50 3.76
C SER A 149 21.28 4.60 3.23
N LEU A 150 21.76 3.59 2.50
CA LEU A 150 23.06 3.62 1.86
C LEU A 150 23.16 4.73 0.80
N SER A 151 22.09 4.98 0.06
CA SER A 151 22.00 6.09 -0.91
C SER A 151 22.15 7.44 -0.21
N ALA A 152 21.45 7.63 0.92
CA ALA A 152 21.57 8.85 1.71
C ALA A 152 23.00 9.03 2.26
N LEU A 153 23.59 7.98 2.85
CA LEU A 153 24.94 8.02 3.42
C LEU A 153 26.01 8.35 2.37
N THR A 154 25.95 7.70 1.20
CA THR A 154 26.87 7.97 0.10
C THR A 154 26.70 9.38 -0.46
N GLY A 155 25.47 9.89 -0.53
CA GLY A 155 25.19 11.28 -0.92
C GLY A 155 25.75 12.30 0.06
N ILE A 156 25.57 12.09 1.37
CA ILE A 156 26.15 12.93 2.43
C ILE A 156 27.68 12.92 2.34
N TYR A 157 28.30 11.74 2.21
CA TYR A 157 29.74 11.61 2.06
C TYR A 157 30.28 12.40 0.86
N LEU A 158 29.65 12.23 -0.31
CA LEU A 158 30.06 12.93 -1.54
C LEU A 158 29.90 14.44 -1.39
N ASN A 159 28.81 14.90 -0.77
CA ASN A 159 28.59 16.32 -0.47
C ASN A 159 29.71 16.87 0.43
N VAL A 160 29.93 16.26 1.60
CA VAL A 160 30.98 16.69 2.55
C VAL A 160 32.37 16.71 1.89
N LYS A 161 32.73 15.67 1.13
CA LYS A 161 34.01 15.60 0.42
C LYS A 161 34.16 16.72 -0.61
N TRP A 162 33.10 17.01 -1.37
CA TRP A 162 33.12 18.06 -2.38
C TRP A 162 33.29 19.45 -1.78
N TRP A 163 32.61 19.73 -0.67
CA TRP A 163 32.69 21.03 0.01
C TRP A 163 33.99 21.24 0.80
N THR A 164 34.57 20.17 1.34
CA THR A 164 35.88 20.25 2.01
C THR A 164 37.05 20.37 1.04
N GLN A 165 36.91 19.93 -0.22
CA GLN A 165 37.93 20.15 -1.26
C GLN A 165 37.91 21.55 -1.90
N LYS A 166 36.80 22.28 -1.78
CA LYS A 166 36.67 23.66 -2.31
C LYS A 166 37.15 24.75 -1.34
N ARG A 167 37.51 24.39 -0.10
CA ARG A 167 38.16 25.27 0.87
C ARG A 167 39.65 24.97 0.93
#